data_AF-A0A512B2E6-F1
#
_entry.id   AF-A0A512B2E6-F1
#
_cell.length_a   1.000
_cell.length_b   1.000
_cell.length_c   1.000
_cell.angle_alpha   90.00
_cell.angle_beta   90.00
_cell.angle_gamma   90.00
#
_symmetry.space_group_name_H-M   'P 1'
#
loop_
_entity.id
_entity.type
_entity.pdbx_description
1 polymer ?
#
loop_
_entity_poly.entity_id
_entity_poly.type
_entity_poly.pdbx_seq_one_letter_code
_entity_poly.pdbx_strand_id
1 'polypeptide(L)'
;METIKFNTLLTDLKPLMQNVEVVIGGYVTDENSVRCKTLELCATSAGTEKVDYYVNEKDQLFSIHFARMLDLRLSVCAIDFFPDYSRNEINKVDAIIHKELSAKYK
;
A
#
# COMPACT_ATOMS: atom_id res chain seq x y z
N MET A 1 -2.45 17.85 -6.92
CA MET A 1 -1.87 16.50 -6.99
C MET A 1 -1.72 16.05 -5.55
N GLU A 2 -2.46 15.02 -5.14
CA GLU A 2 -2.34 14.45 -3.79
C GLU A 2 -1.07 13.58 -3.75
N THR A 3 -0.38 13.51 -2.60
CA THR A 3 0.81 12.65 -2.43
C THR A 3 0.57 11.69 -1.28
N ILE A 4 0.70 10.39 -1.55
CA ILE A 4 0.63 9.33 -0.54
C ILE A 4 2.05 8.87 -0.24
N LYS A 5 2.43 8.87 1.04
CA LYS A 5 3.77 8.49 1.49
C LYS A 5 3.74 8.02 2.94
N PHE A 6 4.90 7.67 3.47
CA PHE A 6 5.08 7.45 4.90
C PHE A 6 4.46 8.58 5.75
N ASN A 7 3.77 8.22 6.82
CA ASN A 7 2.99 9.10 7.71
C ASN A 7 1.73 9.74 7.13
N THR A 8 1.31 9.46 5.88
CA THR A 8 -0.04 9.81 5.43
C THR A 8 -1.07 9.13 6.35
N LEU A 9 -2.08 9.84 6.84
CA LEU A 9 -3.08 9.24 7.72
C LEU A 9 -4.06 8.39 6.91
N LEU A 10 -4.53 7.29 7.51
CA LEU A 10 -5.58 6.46 6.89
C LEU A 10 -6.83 7.29 6.53
N THR A 11 -7.18 8.29 7.34
CA THR A 11 -8.33 9.16 7.11
C THR A 11 -8.20 10.05 5.87
N ASP A 12 -6.97 10.25 5.40
CA ASP A 12 -6.69 11.07 4.22
C ASP A 12 -6.77 10.23 2.93
N LEU A 13 -6.81 8.90 3.06
CA LEU A 13 -6.94 7.97 1.95
C LEU A 13 -8.41 7.72 1.63
N LYS A 14 -8.78 7.96 0.37
CA LYS A 14 -10.13 7.72 -0.14
C LYS A 14 -10.17 6.39 -0.88
N PRO A 15 -11.35 5.74 -1.01
CA PRO A 15 -11.49 4.55 -1.85
C PRO A 15 -11.14 4.79 -3.33
N LEU A 16 -11.30 6.03 -3.81
CA LEU A 16 -10.90 6.44 -5.15
C LEU A 16 -10.23 7.81 -5.10
N MET A 17 -9.02 7.91 -5.63
CA MET A 17 -8.22 9.13 -5.71
C MET A 17 -7.82 9.41 -7.16
N GLN A 18 -7.63 10.68 -7.50
CA GLN A 18 -7.26 11.12 -8.85
C GLN A 18 -6.01 11.98 -8.82
N ASN A 19 -5.15 11.84 -9.84
CA ASN A 19 -3.90 12.58 -10.00
C ASN A 19 -3.06 12.53 -8.70
N VAL A 20 -2.64 11.32 -8.34
CA VAL A 20 -1.91 11.02 -7.11
C VAL A 20 -0.48 10.60 -7.42
N GLU A 21 0.45 11.07 -6.61
CA GLU A 21 1.82 10.54 -6.56
C GLU A 21 1.96 9.64 -5.34
N VAL A 22 2.30 8.37 -5.57
CA VAL A 22 2.53 7.39 -4.52
C VAL A 22 4.03 7.26 -4.34
N VAL A 23 4.54 7.67 -3.18
CA VAL A 23 5.93 7.42 -2.78
C VAL A 23 5.99 6.02 -2.18
N ILE A 24 6.45 5.09 -2.99
CA ILE A 24 6.66 3.69 -2.62
C ILE A 24 7.96 3.58 -1.82
N GLY A 25 8.10 2.50 -1.06
CA GLY A 25 9.21 2.28 -0.13
C GLY A 25 8.68 1.53 1.08
N GLY A 26 9.08 0.27 1.22
CA GLY A 26 8.41 -0.64 2.14
C GLY A 26 9.20 -1.90 2.48
N TYR A 27 8.48 -3.02 2.58
CA TYR A 27 9.08 -4.28 2.99
C TYR A 27 9.84 -4.95 1.85
N VAL A 28 9.34 -4.80 0.62
CA VAL A 28 9.79 -5.53 -0.58
C VAL A 28 10.35 -4.57 -1.64
N THR A 29 9.89 -3.31 -1.67
CA THR A 29 10.33 -2.33 -2.66
C THR A 29 11.20 -1.20 -2.11
N ASP A 30 12.21 -0.82 -2.88
CA ASP A 30 13.02 0.39 -2.65
C ASP A 30 12.18 1.67 -2.78
N GLU A 31 12.67 2.75 -2.17
CA GLU A 31 12.00 4.05 -2.21
C GLU A 31 12.01 4.64 -3.62
N ASN A 32 10.83 4.96 -4.15
CA ASN A 32 10.64 5.60 -5.45
C ASN A 32 9.28 6.30 -5.50
N SER A 33 8.98 7.06 -6.56
CA SER A 33 7.64 7.62 -6.77
C SER A 33 6.97 7.10 -8.04
N VAL A 34 5.67 6.81 -7.92
CA VAL A 34 4.82 6.36 -9.03
C VAL A 34 3.66 7.32 -9.16
N ARG A 35 3.52 7.91 -10.35
CA ARG A 35 2.40 8.80 -10.66
C ARG A 35 1.24 7.98 -11.22
N CYS A 36 0.08 8.13 -10.61
CA CYS A 36 -1.14 7.44 -11.00
C CYS A 36 -2.21 8.48 -11.39
N LYS A 37 -2.91 8.24 -12.50
CA LYS A 37 -4.08 9.04 -12.86
C LYS A 37 -5.24 8.74 -11.94
N THR A 38 -5.41 7.46 -11.61
CA THR A 38 -6.40 6.98 -10.65
C THR A 38 -5.73 6.01 -9.69
N LEU A 39 -6.19 5.98 -8.45
CA LEU A 39 -5.82 4.96 -7.49
C LEU A 39 -7.09 4.50 -6.77
N GLU A 40 -7.44 3.22 -6.94
CA GLU A 40 -8.71 2.62 -6.51
C GLU A 40 -8.46 1.52 -5.49
N LEU A 41 -9.15 1.59 -4.34
CA LEU A 41 -9.15 0.55 -3.32
C LEU A 41 -9.86 -0.70 -3.85
N CYS A 42 -9.18 -1.84 -3.84
CA CYS A 42 -9.72 -3.10 -4.35
C CYS A 42 -9.87 -4.18 -3.27
N ALA A 43 -9.10 -4.14 -2.19
CA ALA A 43 -9.28 -5.01 -1.03
C ALA A 43 -8.68 -4.42 0.24
N THR A 44 -9.06 -4.97 1.39
CA THR A 44 -8.49 -4.68 2.70
C THR A 44 -8.24 -5.99 3.42
N SER A 45 -7.11 -6.12 4.11
CA SER A 45 -6.80 -7.30 4.93
C SER A 45 -7.79 -7.44 6.09
N ALA A 46 -8.14 -8.68 6.44
CA ALA A 46 -9.02 -8.99 7.57
C ALA A 46 -8.28 -9.18 8.91
N GLY A 47 -6.95 -9.11 8.89
CA GLY A 47 -6.08 -9.44 10.02
C GLY A 47 -5.81 -8.29 10.99
N THR A 48 -4.91 -8.53 11.96
CA THR A 48 -4.43 -7.53 12.92
C THR A 48 -3.58 -6.44 12.27
N GLU A 49 -2.84 -6.79 11.22
CA GLU A 49 -2.12 -5.84 10.38
C GLU A 49 -3.08 -5.31 9.33
N LYS A 50 -3.35 -3.99 9.39
CA LYS A 50 -4.18 -3.35 8.39
C LYS A 50 -3.34 -3.08 7.16
N VAL A 51 -3.74 -3.68 6.05
CA VAL A 51 -3.19 -3.49 4.72
C VAL A 51 -4.35 -3.18 3.79
N ASP A 52 -4.26 -2.06 3.09
CA ASP A 52 -5.20 -1.72 2.02
C ASP A 52 -4.53 -1.91 0.67
N TYR A 53 -5.22 -2.58 -0.24
CA TYR A 53 -4.76 -2.91 -1.58
C TYR A 53 -5.38 -1.96 -2.59
N TYR A 54 -4.54 -1.27 -3.34
CA TYR A 54 -4.96 -0.30 -4.35
C TYR A 54 -4.47 -0.69 -5.73
N VAL A 55 -5.19 -0.30 -6.77
CA VAL A 55 -4.73 -0.44 -8.16
C VAL A 55 -4.77 0.88 -8.89
N ASN A 56 -3.82 1.08 -9.80
CA ASN A 56 -3.80 2.27 -10.67
C ASN A 56 -4.61 2.07 -11.96
N GLU A 57 -4.58 3.06 -12.86
CA GLU A 57 -5.27 3.01 -14.16
C GLU A 57 -4.79 1.88 -15.10
N LYS A 58 -3.65 1.26 -14.81
CA LYS A 58 -3.08 0.12 -15.55
C LYS A 58 -3.35 -1.21 -14.84
N ASP A 59 -4.20 -1.20 -13.82
CA ASP A 59 -4.49 -2.33 -12.93
C ASP A 59 -3.26 -2.89 -12.18
N GLN A 60 -2.24 -2.05 -11.97
CA GLN A 60 -1.04 -2.44 -11.23
C GLN A 60 -1.25 -2.28 -9.73
N LEU A 61 -0.81 -3.28 -8.96
CA LEU A 61 -1.16 -3.40 -7.55
C LEU A 61 -0.20 -2.66 -6.62
N PHE A 62 -0.76 -1.99 -5.62
CA PHE A 62 -0.08 -1.37 -4.49
C PHE A 62 -0.61 -2.00 -3.20
N SER A 63 0.27 -2.26 -2.25
CA SER A 63 -0.11 -2.59 -0.87
C SER A 63 0.30 -1.44 0.05
N ILE A 64 -0.67 -0.84 0.73
CA ILE A 64 -0.46 0.24 1.69
C ILE A 64 -0.63 -0.33 3.09
N HIS A 65 0.44 -0.29 3.87
CA HIS A 65 0.50 -0.83 5.23
C HIS A 65 0.31 0.26 6.26
N PHE A 66 -0.41 -0.04 7.34
CA PHE A 66 -0.67 0.93 8.40
C PHE A 66 -0.13 0.48 9.75
N ALA A 67 0.41 1.43 10.50
CA ALA A 67 0.78 1.27 11.90
C ALA A 67 0.07 2.32 12.76
N ARG A 68 -0.11 2.01 14.06
CA ARG A 68 -0.65 2.97 15.02
C ARG A 68 0.45 3.94 15.44
N MET A 69 0.15 5.23 15.34
CA MET A 69 0.94 6.31 15.94
C MET A 69 0.74 6.34 17.47
N LEU A 70 1.54 7.16 18.17
CA LEU A 70 1.42 7.36 19.63
C LEU A 70 0.03 7.87 20.05
N ASP A 71 -0.64 8.63 19.18
CA ASP A 71 -2.00 9.14 19.40
C ASP A 71 -3.10 8.17 18.93
N LEU A 72 -2.73 6.91 18.68
CA LEU A 72 -3.57 5.80 18.23
C LEU A 72 -4.15 5.93 16.81
N ARG A 73 -3.89 7.02 16.08
CA ARG A 73 -4.29 7.13 14.67
C ARG A 73 -3.46 6.16 13.81
N LEU A 74 -4.08 5.64 12.76
CA LEU A 74 -3.40 4.80 11.77
C LEU A 74 -2.75 5.69 10.71
N SER A 75 -1.45 5.50 10.50
CA SER A 75 -0.70 6.14 9.43
C SER A 75 0.01 5.10 8.56
N VAL A 76 0.26 5.48 7.31
CA VAL A 76 1.02 4.68 6.36
C VAL A 76 2.43 4.47 6.91
N CYS A 77 2.84 3.21 7.05
CA CYS A 77 4.19 2.83 7.49
C CYS A 77 5.05 2.22 6.37
N ALA A 78 4.42 1.64 5.35
CA ALA A 78 5.11 1.09 4.19
C ALA A 78 4.17 1.10 2.98
N ILE A 79 4.72 1.27 1.78
CA ILE A 79 3.99 1.10 0.53
C ILE A 79 4.84 0.27 -0.42
N ASP A 80 4.34 -0.90 -0.81
CA ASP A 80 4.98 -1.75 -1.81
C ASP A 80 4.20 -1.70 -3.12
N PHE A 81 4.92 -1.75 -4.25
CA PHE A 81 4.36 -1.68 -5.60
C PHE A 81 4.73 -2.92 -6.42
N PHE A 82 3.70 -3.51 -7.03
CA PHE A 82 3.76 -4.77 -7.74
C PHE A 82 3.27 -4.56 -9.18
N PRO A 83 4.13 -4.02 -10.08
CA PRO A 83 3.74 -3.62 -11.42
C PRO A 83 3.26 -4.77 -12.31
N ASP A 84 3.67 -5.99 -11.99
CA ASP A 84 3.35 -7.22 -12.72
C ASP A 84 2.13 -7.97 -12.14
N TYR A 85 1.49 -7.42 -11.10
CA TYR A 85 0.36 -8.04 -10.41
C TYR A 85 -0.89 -7.17 -10.54
N SER A 86 -2.02 -7.86 -10.66
CA SER A 86 -3.35 -7.27 -10.81
C SER A 86 -4.22 -7.40 -9.57
N ARG A 87 -5.40 -6.77 -9.58
CA ARG A 87 -6.40 -6.91 -8.50
C ARG A 87 -6.80 -8.35 -8.19
N ASN A 88 -6.66 -9.26 -9.15
CA ASN A 88 -7.01 -10.68 -8.97
C ASN A 88 -5.91 -11.49 -8.27
N GLU A 89 -4.75 -10.88 -8.03
CA GLU A 89 -3.55 -11.55 -7.54
C GLU A 89 -3.13 -11.08 -6.15
N ILE A 90 -4.03 -10.40 -5.44
CA ILE A 90 -3.82 -9.89 -4.08
C ILE A 90 -3.31 -10.99 -3.14
N ASN A 91 -3.88 -12.20 -3.21
CA ASN A 91 -3.42 -13.32 -2.38
C ASN A 91 -1.95 -13.72 -2.63
N LYS A 92 -1.43 -13.53 -3.84
CA LYS A 92 -0.01 -13.80 -4.15
C LYS A 92 0.87 -12.71 -3.55
N VAL A 93 0.47 -11.44 -3.69
CA VAL A 93 1.18 -10.31 -3.10
C VAL A 93 1.20 -10.39 -1.57
N ASP A 94 0.06 -10.71 -0.96
CA ASP A 94 -0.05 -10.90 0.49
C ASP A 94 0.93 -11.99 0.99
N ALA A 95 1.02 -13.12 0.27
CA ALA A 95 1.98 -14.18 0.59
C ALA A 95 3.46 -13.75 0.44
N ILE A 96 3.79 -12.91 -0.56
CA ILE A 96 5.14 -12.36 -0.75
C ILE A 96 5.51 -11.48 0.45
N ILE A 97 4.62 -10.58 0.85
CA ILE A 97 4.82 -9.66 1.97
C ILE A 97 5.02 -10.43 3.27
N HIS A 98 4.12 -11.38 3.58
CA HIS A 98 4.22 -12.20 4.79
C HIS A 98 5.53 -12.98 4.85
N LYS A 99 5.98 -13.51 3.72
CA LYS A 99 7.27 -14.21 3.62
C LYS A 99 8.43 -13.27 3.97
N GLU A 100 8.45 -12.05 3.43
CA GLU A 100 9.52 -11.08 3.67
C GLU A 100 9.54 -10.61 5.13
N LEU A 101 8.38 -10.30 5.71
CA LEU A 101 8.26 -9.95 7.13
C LEU A 101 8.77 -11.09 8.02
N SER A 102 8.36 -12.33 7.75
CA SER A 102 8.81 -13.49 8.53
C SER A 102 10.33 -13.75 8.47
N ALA A 103 10.99 -13.30 7.40
CA ALA A 103 12.43 -13.42 7.24
C ALA A 103 13.19 -12.33 8.01
N LYS A 104 12.66 -11.11 8.07
CA LYS A 104 13.28 -9.97 8.76
C LYS A 104 13.25 -10.05 10.28
N TYR A 105 12.30 -10.80 10.86
CA TYR A 105 12.13 -10.92 12.31
C TYR A 105 12.58 -12.28 12.90
N LYS A 106 13.48 -13.00 12.21
CA LYS A 106 14.23 -14.16 12.75
C LYS A 106 15.60 -13.74 13.24
#